data_AF-A0A2P8FRY2-F1
#
_entry.id   AF-A0A2P8FRY2-F1
#
_cell.length_a   1.000
_cell.length_b   1.000
_cell.length_c   1.000
_cell.angle_alpha   90.00
_cell.angle_beta   90.00
_cell.angle_gamma   90.00
#
_symmetry.space_group_name_H-M   'P 1'
#
loop_
_entity.id
_entity.type
_entity.pdbx_description
1 polymer ?
#
loop_
_entity_poly.entity_id
_entity_poly.type
_entity_poly.pdbx_seq_one_letter_code
_entity_poly.pdbx_strand_id
1 'polypeptide(L)'
;MTQFINPVDILNLAATDLTTIDDSLIKRAKKAVLAEIDLSDDGFFNYHGQQLTRADCERVIDELEQRDKLEFYHFIANHAPLSKFLLNGDDSFFTAFRHESIYKLPDFVRFISPYFATAYDNMLWKAWQRNDGAFSQLTAIDPIITPDDTETSCRTLRNALVRQVEDVLALTDEVKDTTRAIDINAIMTRVAILNDKERWNMLPPYFQEIRNKMAVALRNLSVEINNTRANLQVAKQLHQDILLLKIDGVTKETILKDYEVLLNIEQEQKAEKGEDPIVNQYLELIRLLSQIVEAAANPQTNVGGIKIWIDKNIDIAAISALDDKYKAIKYRLAIKLSALGGNIWKHHRNKNAAMSYIEMGERIQGLEAETLELLSQAKFQIFSEDRSPAASTHDPDGSNAATSKNLLYIAFAVIIAIFLFKACS
;
A
#
# COMPACT_ATOMS: atom_id res chain seq x y z
N MET A 1 25.62 6.01 10.48
CA MET A 1 25.48 5.05 9.36
C MET A 1 26.53 3.99 9.55
N THR A 2 26.15 2.72 9.54
CA THR A 2 27.10 1.60 9.57
C THR A 2 27.64 1.45 8.16
N GLN A 3 28.91 1.80 7.97
CA GLN A 3 29.56 1.73 6.66
C GLN A 3 30.14 0.33 6.46
N PHE A 4 29.87 -0.28 5.31
CA PHE A 4 30.44 -1.58 5.00
C PHE A 4 31.92 -1.41 4.65
N ILE A 5 32.76 -2.24 5.27
CA ILE A 5 34.18 -2.31 5.00
C ILE A 5 34.52 -3.79 4.91
N ASN A 6 35.13 -4.20 3.80
CA ASN A 6 35.51 -5.59 3.62
C ASN A 6 36.99 -5.81 3.99
N PRO A 7 37.30 -6.45 5.13
CA PRO A 7 38.68 -6.73 5.54
C PRO A 7 39.41 -7.68 4.57
N VAL A 8 38.70 -8.54 3.82
CA VAL A 8 39.35 -9.37 2.78
C VAL A 8 39.89 -8.50 1.64
N ASP A 9 39.20 -7.43 1.28
CA ASP A 9 39.66 -6.47 0.28
C ASP A 9 40.81 -5.61 0.81
N ILE A 10 40.73 -5.12 2.05
CA ILE A 10 41.81 -4.37 2.71
C ILE A 10 43.11 -5.19 2.73
N LEU A 11 43.02 -6.48 3.05
CA LEU A 11 44.17 -7.37 3.12
C LEU A 11 44.62 -7.88 1.74
N ASN A 12 43.94 -7.50 0.66
CA ASN A 12 44.15 -7.98 -0.70
C ASN A 12 44.12 -9.52 -0.81
N LEU A 13 43.15 -10.15 -0.12
CA LEU A 13 43.00 -11.61 -0.03
C LEU A 13 41.88 -12.17 -0.92
N ALA A 14 41.17 -11.32 -1.69
CA ALA A 14 40.02 -11.74 -2.51
C ALA A 14 40.34 -12.92 -3.44
N ALA A 15 41.50 -12.87 -4.12
CA ALA A 15 41.95 -13.90 -5.05
C ALA A 15 42.63 -15.11 -4.36
N THR A 16 42.78 -15.08 -3.03
CA THR A 16 43.39 -16.18 -2.27
C THR A 16 42.36 -17.27 -2.01
N ASP A 17 42.74 -18.54 -2.13
CA ASP A 17 41.84 -19.65 -1.84
C ASP A 17 41.45 -19.67 -0.35
N LEU A 18 40.14 -19.75 -0.08
CA LEU A 18 39.56 -19.63 1.25
C LEU A 18 40.10 -20.67 2.24
N THR A 19 40.53 -21.84 1.76
CA THR A 19 41.10 -22.89 2.62
C THR A 19 42.51 -22.58 3.10
N THR A 20 43.20 -21.66 2.41
CA THR A 20 44.60 -21.27 2.68
C THR A 20 44.70 -20.00 3.53
N ILE A 21 43.58 -19.31 3.74
CA ILE A 21 43.55 -18.11 4.59
C ILE A 21 43.49 -18.55 6.06
N ASP A 22 44.66 -18.50 6.71
CA ASP A 22 44.83 -18.79 8.13
C ASP A 22 45.23 -17.54 8.95
N ASP A 23 45.24 -17.66 10.28
CA ASP A 23 45.63 -16.58 11.19
C ASP A 23 47.03 -16.03 10.91
N SER A 24 47.94 -16.87 10.40
CA SER A 24 49.31 -16.47 10.11
C SER A 24 49.36 -15.54 8.90
N LEU A 25 48.58 -15.86 7.85
CA LEU A 25 48.43 -15.05 6.67
C LEU A 25 47.74 -13.73 6.99
N ILE A 26 46.65 -13.78 7.76
CA ILE A 26 45.91 -12.58 8.20
C ILE A 26 46.83 -11.66 8.99
N LYS A 27 47.60 -12.17 9.97
CA LYS A 27 48.56 -11.38 10.76
C LYS A 27 49.65 -10.75 9.90
N ARG A 28 50.14 -11.48 8.90
CA ARG A 28 51.16 -10.96 7.96
C ARG A 28 50.58 -9.83 7.09
N ALA A 29 49.40 -10.04 6.51
CA ALA A 29 48.73 -9.04 5.68
C ALA A 29 48.34 -7.79 6.50
N LYS A 30 47.84 -7.97 7.73
CA LYS A 30 47.55 -6.88 8.67
C LYS A 30 48.79 -6.00 8.90
N LYS A 31 49.95 -6.60 9.17
CA LYS A 31 51.20 -5.83 9.34
C LYS A 31 51.58 -5.02 8.10
N ALA A 32 51.33 -5.53 6.90
CA ALA A 32 51.61 -4.82 5.66
C ALA A 32 50.70 -3.58 5.52
N VAL A 33 49.40 -3.72 5.77
CA VAL A 33 48.43 -2.60 5.74
C VAL A 33 48.77 -1.54 6.79
N LEU A 34 49.14 -1.95 8.01
CA LEU A 34 49.52 -0.99 9.04
C LEU A 34 50.81 -0.23 8.71
N ALA A 35 51.78 -0.91 8.11
CA ALA A 35 52.99 -0.25 7.62
C ALA A 35 52.69 0.73 6.47
N GLU A 36 51.72 0.43 5.60
CA GLU A 36 51.29 1.34 4.54
C GLU A 36 50.67 2.63 5.11
N ILE A 37 49.86 2.52 6.16
CA ILE A 37 49.30 3.69 6.88
C ILE A 37 50.42 4.51 7.53
N ASP A 38 51.35 3.86 8.22
CA ASP A 38 52.46 4.53 8.91
C ASP A 38 53.43 5.22 7.92
N LEU A 39 53.43 4.79 6.65
CA LEU A 39 54.23 5.37 5.56
C LEU A 39 53.45 6.40 4.71
N SER A 40 52.14 6.54 4.89
CA SER A 40 51.33 7.50 4.12
C SER A 40 51.51 8.93 4.64
N ASP A 41 51.46 9.91 3.74
CA ASP A 41 51.64 11.33 4.10
C ASP A 41 50.50 11.89 4.97
N ASP A 42 49.31 11.29 4.86
CA ASP A 42 48.09 11.70 5.55
C ASP A 42 47.75 10.84 6.78
N GLY A 43 48.44 9.71 6.97
CA GLY A 43 48.19 8.76 8.06
C GLY A 43 46.90 7.94 7.90
N PHE A 44 46.36 7.83 6.68
CA PHE A 44 45.13 7.09 6.38
C PHE A 44 45.34 5.98 5.34
N PHE A 45 44.50 4.94 5.43
CA PHE A 45 44.36 3.94 4.38
C PHE A 45 43.25 4.34 3.40
N ASN A 46 43.56 4.44 2.11
CA ASN A 46 42.59 4.84 1.09
C ASN A 46 41.80 3.63 0.57
N TYR A 47 40.55 3.48 1.00
CA TYR A 47 39.65 2.38 0.65
C TYR A 47 38.42 2.88 -0.12
N HIS A 48 38.35 2.61 -1.43
CA HIS A 48 37.25 3.02 -2.31
C HIS A 48 36.81 4.50 -2.17
N GLY A 49 37.79 5.41 -2.07
CA GLY A 49 37.54 6.85 -1.90
C GLY A 49 37.24 7.29 -0.46
N GLN A 50 37.44 6.39 0.51
CA GLN A 50 37.31 6.65 1.94
C GLN A 50 38.69 6.61 2.59
N GLN A 51 38.92 7.49 3.57
CA GLN A 51 40.10 7.46 4.42
C GLN A 51 39.78 6.69 5.70
N LEU A 52 40.39 5.52 5.87
CA LEU A 52 40.24 4.70 7.07
C LEU A 52 41.39 4.95 8.03
N THR A 53 41.07 5.10 9.32
CA THR A 53 42.11 5.17 10.36
C THR A 53 42.70 3.79 10.60
N ARG A 54 43.88 3.76 11.23
CA ARG A 54 44.47 2.53 11.78
C ARG A 54 43.47 1.73 12.63
N ALA A 55 42.74 2.40 13.51
CA ALA A 55 41.76 1.76 14.39
C ALA A 55 40.57 1.16 13.60
N ASP A 56 40.13 1.81 12.52
CA ASP A 56 39.09 1.26 11.65
C ASP A 56 39.54 -0.03 10.97
N CYS A 57 40.74 -0.03 10.38
CA CYS A 57 41.33 -1.19 9.74
C CYS A 57 41.53 -2.35 10.74
N GLU A 58 42.10 -2.08 11.92
CA GLU A 58 42.29 -3.10 12.95
C GLU A 58 40.96 -3.72 13.39
N ARG A 59 39.95 -2.89 13.68
CA ARG A 59 38.63 -3.36 14.12
C ARG A 59 37.98 -4.31 13.12
N VAL A 60 37.99 -3.99 11.82
CA VAL A 60 37.35 -4.83 10.80
C VAL A 60 38.17 -6.08 10.49
N ILE A 61 39.50 -6.00 10.54
CA ILE A 61 40.38 -7.17 10.34
C ILE A 61 40.20 -8.18 11.47
N ASP A 62 40.03 -7.72 12.71
CA ASP A 62 39.82 -8.61 13.86
C ASP A 62 38.49 -9.40 13.76
N GLU A 63 37.53 -8.94 12.95
CA GLU A 63 36.32 -9.73 12.65
C GLU A 63 36.62 -11.03 11.89
N LEU A 64 37.77 -11.12 11.20
CA LEU A 64 38.19 -12.32 10.47
C LEU A 64 38.63 -13.48 11.37
N GLU A 65 38.82 -13.25 12.67
CA GLU A 65 39.05 -14.33 13.64
C GLU A 65 37.85 -15.29 13.74
N GLN A 66 36.65 -14.81 13.36
CA GLN A 66 35.46 -15.65 13.26
C GLN A 66 35.39 -16.29 11.87
N ARG A 67 35.50 -17.63 11.82
CA ARG A 67 35.57 -18.37 10.55
C ARG A 67 34.40 -18.06 9.62
N ASP A 68 33.18 -18.03 10.13
CA ASP A 68 31.97 -17.75 9.33
C ASP A 68 32.02 -16.36 8.68
N LYS A 69 32.50 -15.34 9.42
CA LYS A 69 32.66 -13.99 8.89
C LYS A 69 33.72 -13.94 7.78
N LEU A 70 34.82 -14.66 7.93
CA LEU A 70 35.83 -14.78 6.87
C LEU A 70 35.22 -15.35 5.59
N GLU A 71 34.38 -16.38 5.68
CA GLU A 71 33.69 -16.95 4.51
C GLU A 71 32.75 -15.92 3.86
N PHE A 72 31.99 -15.18 4.66
CA PHE A 72 31.06 -14.16 4.15
C PHE A 72 31.79 -12.99 3.49
N TYR A 73 32.84 -12.47 4.11
CA TYR A 73 33.65 -11.40 3.54
C TYR A 73 34.37 -11.84 2.25
N HIS A 74 34.88 -13.07 2.23
CA HIS A 74 35.52 -13.64 1.04
C HIS A 74 34.53 -13.84 -0.11
N PHE A 75 33.32 -14.30 0.19
CA PHE A 75 32.24 -14.36 -0.79
C PHE A 75 31.92 -12.98 -1.36
N ILE A 76 31.73 -11.97 -0.50
CA ILE A 76 31.39 -10.61 -0.94
C ILE A 76 32.52 -10.00 -1.79
N ALA A 77 33.79 -10.19 -1.40
CA ALA A 77 34.96 -9.73 -2.15
C ALA A 77 34.96 -10.23 -3.60
N ASN A 78 34.50 -11.47 -3.81
CA ASN A 78 34.42 -12.11 -5.11
C ASN A 78 33.09 -11.88 -5.84
N HIS A 79 32.10 -11.26 -5.19
CA HIS A 79 30.80 -10.94 -5.77
C HIS A 79 30.66 -9.42 -6.00
N ALA A 80 31.28 -8.94 -7.08
CA ALA A 80 31.41 -7.50 -7.38
C ALA A 80 30.10 -6.68 -7.32
N PRO A 81 28.94 -7.14 -7.82
CA PRO A 81 27.70 -6.37 -7.72
C PRO A 81 27.25 -6.15 -6.27
N LEU A 82 27.39 -7.17 -5.41
CA LEU A 82 27.02 -7.08 -4.00
C LEU A 82 28.00 -6.21 -3.22
N SER A 83 29.31 -6.40 -3.44
CA SER A 83 30.33 -5.57 -2.80
C SER A 83 30.11 -4.09 -3.10
N LYS A 84 29.91 -3.71 -4.38
CA LYS A 84 29.62 -2.33 -4.75
C LYS A 84 28.34 -1.82 -4.10
N PHE A 85 27.26 -2.61 -4.12
CA PHE A 85 26.01 -2.21 -3.49
C PHE A 85 26.17 -1.93 -1.99
N LEU A 86 26.85 -2.82 -1.25
CA LEU A 86 27.08 -2.63 0.19
C LEU A 86 28.00 -1.42 0.48
N LEU A 87 28.97 -1.13 -0.40
CA LEU A 87 29.91 -0.03 -0.25
C LEU A 87 29.30 1.35 -0.53
N ASN A 88 28.52 1.48 -1.62
CA ASN A 88 28.08 2.80 -2.11
C ASN A 88 26.66 2.82 -2.69
N GLY A 89 25.91 1.72 -2.61
CA GLY A 89 24.54 1.63 -3.13
C GLY A 89 24.45 1.56 -4.65
N ASP A 90 25.47 1.02 -5.32
CA ASP A 90 25.47 0.78 -6.78
C ASP A 90 24.31 -0.13 -7.22
N ASP A 91 23.60 0.28 -8.26
CA ASP A 91 22.38 -0.39 -8.73
C ASP A 91 22.63 -1.66 -9.56
N SER A 92 23.90 -1.98 -9.89
CA SER A 92 24.24 -3.16 -10.66
C SER A 92 23.83 -4.47 -9.97
N PHE A 93 23.71 -4.47 -8.64
CA PHE A 93 23.20 -5.61 -7.89
C PHE A 93 21.79 -6.02 -8.33
N PHE A 94 20.91 -5.06 -8.58
CA PHE A 94 19.52 -5.32 -8.96
C PHE A 94 19.36 -5.60 -10.46
N THR A 95 20.21 -5.02 -11.31
CA THR A 95 20.18 -5.28 -12.76
C THR A 95 20.81 -6.64 -13.12
N ALA A 96 21.78 -7.10 -12.33
CA ALA A 96 22.45 -8.40 -12.50
C ALA A 96 22.05 -9.43 -11.44
N PHE A 97 20.91 -9.24 -10.78
CA PHE A 97 20.50 -10.05 -9.64
C PHE A 97 20.42 -11.55 -10.00
N ARG A 98 21.11 -12.38 -9.21
CA ARG A 98 21.08 -13.84 -9.33
C ARG A 98 20.56 -14.43 -8.03
N HIS A 99 19.76 -15.49 -8.15
CA HIS A 99 19.28 -16.22 -6.99
C HIS A 99 20.40 -17.14 -6.48
N GLU A 100 21.20 -16.64 -5.54
CA GLU A 100 22.25 -17.43 -4.91
C GLU A 100 21.77 -18.05 -3.60
N SER A 101 22.17 -19.29 -3.34
CA SER A 101 21.77 -20.03 -2.13
C SER A 101 22.20 -19.32 -0.83
N ILE A 102 23.29 -18.55 -0.88
CA ILE A 102 23.79 -17.82 0.28
C ILE A 102 22.81 -16.74 0.77
N TYR A 103 21.98 -16.18 -0.12
CA TYR A 103 20.94 -15.21 0.25
C TYR A 103 19.79 -15.83 1.05
N LYS A 104 19.76 -17.16 1.17
CA LYS A 104 18.82 -17.90 2.02
C LYS A 104 19.42 -18.30 3.36
N LEU A 105 20.73 -18.13 3.56
CA LEU A 105 21.40 -18.48 4.80
C LEU A 105 21.11 -17.39 5.85
N PRO A 106 20.40 -17.70 6.96
CA PRO A 106 20.00 -16.68 7.94
C PRO A 106 21.18 -15.89 8.53
N ASP A 107 22.32 -16.56 8.75
CA ASP A 107 23.51 -15.92 9.29
C ASP A 107 24.15 -14.93 8.31
N PHE A 108 24.16 -15.26 7.01
CA PHE A 108 24.64 -14.33 5.99
C PHE A 108 23.72 -13.12 5.85
N VAL A 109 22.39 -13.36 5.81
CA VAL A 109 21.40 -12.28 5.74
C VAL A 109 21.56 -11.35 6.95
N ARG A 110 21.62 -11.92 8.16
CA ARG A 110 21.85 -11.15 9.39
C ARG A 110 23.15 -10.37 9.36
N PHE A 111 24.21 -10.92 8.76
CA PHE A 111 25.50 -10.27 8.64
C PHE A 111 25.45 -9.05 7.69
N ILE A 112 24.84 -9.17 6.52
CA ILE A 112 24.79 -8.05 5.55
C ILE A 112 23.67 -7.04 5.81
N SER A 113 22.62 -7.45 6.52
CA SER A 113 21.36 -6.71 6.65
C SER A 113 21.52 -5.24 7.06
N PRO A 114 22.33 -4.86 8.08
CA PRO A 114 22.46 -3.46 8.47
C PRO A 114 23.04 -2.55 7.37
N TYR A 115 23.97 -3.10 6.59
CA TYR A 115 24.61 -2.41 5.47
C TYR A 115 23.67 -2.36 4.26
N PHE A 116 23.05 -3.50 3.95
CA PHE A 116 22.10 -3.64 2.84
C PHE A 116 20.91 -2.70 3.04
N ALA A 117 20.33 -2.64 4.24
CA ALA A 117 19.19 -1.78 4.54
C ALA A 117 19.52 -0.30 4.32
N THR A 118 20.68 0.16 4.82
CA THR A 118 21.10 1.55 4.63
C THR A 118 21.32 1.90 3.15
N ALA A 119 21.95 1.01 2.38
CA ALA A 119 22.13 1.20 0.94
C ALA A 119 20.80 1.18 0.19
N TYR A 120 19.92 0.25 0.54
CA TYR A 120 18.60 0.08 -0.07
C TYR A 120 17.69 1.30 0.16
N ASP A 121 17.65 1.87 1.38
CA ASP A 121 16.85 3.08 1.67
C ASP A 121 17.22 4.25 0.76
N ASN A 122 18.52 4.50 0.62
CA ASN A 122 19.03 5.56 -0.25
C ASN A 122 18.69 5.29 -1.73
N MET A 123 18.84 4.05 -2.18
CA MET A 123 18.54 3.68 -3.56
C MET A 123 17.04 3.75 -3.86
N LEU A 124 16.20 3.25 -2.95
CA LEU A 124 14.75 3.27 -3.04
C LEU A 124 14.24 4.71 -3.12
N TRP A 125 14.78 5.60 -2.28
CA TRP A 125 14.44 7.01 -2.32
C TRP A 125 14.83 7.68 -3.65
N LYS A 126 16.06 7.45 -4.13
CA LYS A 126 16.50 7.99 -5.43
C LYS A 126 15.64 7.47 -6.58
N ALA A 127 15.32 6.18 -6.59
CA ALA A 127 14.46 5.58 -7.60
C ALA A 127 13.05 6.17 -7.58
N TRP A 128 12.49 6.40 -6.38
CA TRP A 128 11.21 7.08 -6.22
C TRP A 128 11.25 8.51 -6.80
N GLN A 129 12.29 9.29 -6.54
CA GLN A 129 12.39 10.66 -7.03
C GLN A 129 12.45 10.78 -8.56
N ARG A 130 13.03 9.79 -9.24
CA ARG A 130 13.22 9.81 -10.70
C ARG A 130 11.92 9.71 -11.49
N ASN A 131 10.86 9.15 -10.90
CA ASN A 131 9.57 8.96 -11.55
C ASN A 131 9.67 8.23 -12.91
N ASP A 132 10.52 7.21 -12.97
CA ASP A 132 10.74 6.35 -14.13
C ASP A 132 10.56 4.87 -13.75
N GLY A 133 10.86 3.94 -14.67
CA GLY A 133 10.73 2.50 -14.43
C GLY A 133 11.69 1.93 -13.37
N ALA A 134 12.66 2.71 -12.85
CA ALA A 134 13.68 2.19 -11.93
C ALA A 134 13.08 1.74 -10.59
N PHE A 135 12.05 2.44 -10.10
CA PHE A 135 11.40 2.07 -8.84
C PHE A 135 10.74 0.68 -8.93
N SER A 136 10.04 0.40 -10.01
CA SER A 136 9.40 -0.91 -10.25
C SER A 136 10.41 -2.03 -10.44
N GLN A 137 11.55 -1.75 -11.09
CA GLN A 137 12.64 -2.73 -11.24
C GLN A 137 13.27 -3.08 -9.88
N LEU A 138 13.58 -2.06 -9.07
CA LEU A 138 14.17 -2.23 -7.74
C LEU A 138 13.25 -3.03 -6.80
N THR A 139 11.96 -2.73 -6.82
CA THR A 139 10.98 -3.32 -5.91
C THR A 139 10.45 -4.67 -6.35
N ALA A 140 10.82 -5.14 -7.55
CA ALA A 140 10.53 -6.50 -8.01
C ALA A 140 11.38 -7.57 -7.30
N ILE A 141 12.47 -7.16 -6.63
CA ILE A 141 13.36 -8.03 -5.88
C ILE A 141 13.18 -7.72 -4.40
N ASP A 142 12.88 -8.76 -3.61
CA ASP A 142 12.77 -8.61 -2.17
C ASP A 142 14.13 -8.22 -1.57
N PRO A 143 14.18 -7.21 -0.69
CA PRO A 143 15.43 -6.79 -0.07
C PRO A 143 16.00 -7.91 0.81
N ILE A 144 17.32 -8.12 0.75
CA ILE A 144 18.01 -9.16 1.53
C ILE A 144 18.32 -8.60 2.92
N ILE A 145 17.29 -8.53 3.75
CA ILE A 145 17.34 -7.95 5.09
C ILE A 145 16.65 -8.85 6.11
N THR A 146 16.99 -8.63 7.37
CA THR A 146 16.27 -9.20 8.50
C THR A 146 15.02 -8.36 8.83
N PRO A 147 14.04 -8.93 9.56
CA PRO A 147 12.88 -8.18 10.01
C PRO A 147 13.24 -6.89 10.78
N ASP A 148 14.29 -6.94 11.61
CA ASP A 148 14.73 -5.81 12.45
C ASP A 148 15.19 -4.60 11.63
N ASP A 149 15.68 -4.82 10.41
CA ASP A 149 16.18 -3.76 9.52
C ASP A 149 15.14 -3.28 8.49
N THR A 150 13.90 -3.81 8.53
CA THR A 150 12.83 -3.43 7.59
C THR A 150 12.46 -1.96 7.67
N GLU A 151 12.46 -1.39 8.88
CA GLU A 151 12.18 0.04 9.05
C GLU A 151 13.33 0.88 8.49
N THR A 152 14.58 0.49 8.77
CA THR A 152 15.78 1.17 8.26
C THR A 152 15.82 1.18 6.74
N SER A 153 15.45 0.07 6.09
CA SER A 153 15.57 -0.10 4.64
C SER A 153 14.63 0.77 3.82
N CYS A 154 13.58 1.31 4.42
CA CYS A 154 12.60 2.12 3.70
C CYS A 154 12.26 3.45 4.39
N ARG A 155 13.02 3.82 5.43
CA ARG A 155 12.76 4.95 6.32
C ARG A 155 12.56 6.26 5.58
N THR A 156 13.43 6.59 4.63
CA THR A 156 13.40 7.89 3.95
C THR A 156 12.15 8.04 3.10
N LEU A 157 11.83 7.03 2.28
CA LEU A 157 10.61 7.02 1.48
C LEU A 157 9.36 6.98 2.39
N ARG A 158 9.36 6.14 3.41
CA ARG A 158 8.28 6.05 4.40
C ARG A 158 7.97 7.42 5.02
N ASN A 159 8.98 8.13 5.47
CA ASN A 159 8.82 9.47 6.05
C ASN A 159 8.28 10.49 5.03
N ALA A 160 8.72 10.43 3.77
CA ALA A 160 8.20 11.29 2.72
C ALA A 160 6.70 11.02 2.44
N LEU A 161 6.29 9.76 2.38
CA LEU A 161 4.89 9.37 2.18
C LEU A 161 4.02 9.75 3.38
N VAL A 162 4.52 9.59 4.61
CA VAL A 162 3.80 10.05 5.82
C VAL A 162 3.57 11.56 5.78
N ARG A 163 4.56 12.35 5.39
CA ARG A 163 4.38 13.80 5.21
C ARG A 163 3.32 14.15 4.17
N GLN A 164 3.25 13.41 3.06
CA GLN A 164 2.17 13.62 2.08
C GLN A 164 0.79 13.34 2.67
N VAL A 165 0.66 12.33 3.54
CA VAL A 165 -0.60 12.08 4.28
C VAL A 165 -0.91 13.24 5.23
N GLU A 166 0.08 13.75 5.96
CA GLU A 166 -0.06 14.91 6.84
C GLU A 166 -0.48 16.17 6.07
N ASP A 167 0.06 16.38 4.86
CA ASP A 167 -0.31 17.49 3.99
C ASP A 167 -1.79 17.42 3.56
N VAL A 168 -2.32 16.21 3.29
CA VAL A 168 -3.75 16.01 3.01
C VAL A 168 -4.62 16.27 4.24
N LEU A 169 -4.14 15.90 5.44
CA LEU A 169 -4.84 16.24 6.69
C LEU A 169 -4.85 17.76 6.93
N ALA A 170 -3.75 18.46 6.64
CA ALA A 170 -3.71 19.91 6.70
C ALA A 170 -4.71 20.57 5.74
N LEU A 171 -4.86 20.04 4.50
CA LEU A 171 -5.91 20.46 3.57
C LEU A 171 -7.31 20.25 4.16
N THR A 172 -7.51 19.17 4.91
CA THR A 172 -8.79 18.88 5.57
C THR A 172 -9.10 19.96 6.61
N ASP A 173 -8.11 20.36 7.40
CA ASP A 173 -8.26 21.43 8.39
C ASP A 173 -8.47 22.82 7.73
N GLU A 174 -7.82 23.09 6.61
CA GLU A 174 -8.09 24.28 5.78
C GLU A 174 -9.57 24.30 5.31
N VAL A 175 -10.10 23.15 4.87
CA VAL A 175 -11.50 23.04 4.43
C VAL A 175 -12.48 23.22 5.58
N LYS A 176 -12.18 22.72 6.78
CA LYS A 176 -13.01 22.87 7.99
C LYS A 176 -13.13 24.30 8.47
N ASP A 177 -12.15 25.15 8.23
CA ASP A 177 -12.15 26.54 8.71
C ASP A 177 -13.12 27.43 7.93
N THR A 178 -14.38 27.47 8.36
CA THR A 178 -15.45 28.28 7.74
C THR A 178 -15.20 29.78 7.78
N THR A 179 -14.22 30.27 8.54
CA THR A 179 -13.90 31.70 8.60
C THR A 179 -13.12 32.17 7.36
N ARG A 180 -12.51 31.24 6.63
CA ARG A 180 -11.72 31.52 5.43
C ARG A 180 -12.54 31.24 4.17
N ALA A 181 -12.46 32.18 3.23
CA ALA A 181 -12.81 31.90 1.84
C ALA A 181 -11.74 30.97 1.27
N ILE A 182 -12.19 29.83 0.73
CA ILE A 182 -11.30 28.84 0.12
C ILE A 182 -11.73 28.57 -1.31
N ASP A 183 -10.75 28.33 -2.17
CA ASP A 183 -10.97 27.84 -3.52
C ASP A 183 -10.81 26.32 -3.54
N ILE A 184 -11.94 25.62 -3.67
CA ILE A 184 -11.96 24.15 -3.72
C ILE A 184 -11.17 23.61 -4.92
N ASN A 185 -11.13 24.32 -6.05
CA ASN A 185 -10.36 23.86 -7.21
C ASN A 185 -8.86 23.94 -6.96
N ALA A 186 -8.40 24.96 -6.23
CA ALA A 186 -7.02 25.06 -5.78
C ALA A 186 -6.65 23.95 -4.79
N ILE A 187 -7.56 23.60 -3.85
CA ILE A 187 -7.40 22.44 -2.98
C ILE A 187 -7.24 21.16 -3.81
N MET A 188 -8.11 20.94 -4.80
CA MET A 188 -8.06 19.75 -5.64
C MET A 188 -6.79 19.67 -6.50
N THR A 189 -6.23 20.80 -6.91
CA THR A 189 -4.93 20.82 -7.61
C THR A 189 -3.80 20.35 -6.70
N ARG A 190 -3.81 20.76 -5.41
CA ARG A 190 -2.85 20.24 -4.40
C ARG A 190 -3.06 18.76 -4.14
N VAL A 191 -4.31 18.30 -4.02
CA VAL A 191 -4.65 16.88 -3.86
C VAL A 191 -4.12 16.05 -5.03
N ALA A 192 -4.27 16.51 -6.28
CA ALA A 192 -3.79 15.79 -7.45
C ALA A 192 -2.26 15.60 -7.45
N ILE A 193 -1.50 16.56 -6.90
CA ILE A 193 -0.04 16.45 -6.73
C ILE A 193 0.33 15.45 -5.63
N LEU A 194 -0.41 15.47 -4.51
CA LEU A 194 -0.15 14.60 -3.36
C LEU A 194 -0.60 13.15 -3.60
N ASN A 195 -1.66 12.96 -4.39
CA ASN A 195 -2.27 11.68 -4.70
C ASN A 195 -2.09 11.31 -6.18
N ASP A 196 -0.83 11.21 -6.61
CA ASP A 196 -0.50 10.56 -7.88
C ASP A 196 -0.82 9.06 -7.78
N LYS A 197 -2.04 8.70 -8.20
CA LYS A 197 -2.62 7.36 -8.04
C LYS A 197 -1.73 6.28 -8.63
N GLU A 198 -1.10 6.54 -9.78
CA GLU A 198 -0.22 5.58 -10.44
C GLU A 198 1.00 5.30 -9.57
N ARG A 199 1.65 6.35 -9.06
CA ARG A 199 2.80 6.22 -8.18
C ARG A 199 2.47 5.52 -6.86
N TRP A 200 1.35 5.90 -6.23
CA TRP A 200 0.88 5.24 -5.01
C TRP A 200 0.61 3.75 -5.26
N ASN A 201 0.11 3.37 -6.43
CA ASN A 201 -0.18 2.00 -6.83
C ASN A 201 1.05 1.18 -7.27
N MET A 202 2.22 1.82 -7.41
CA MET A 202 3.51 1.13 -7.62
C MET A 202 4.17 0.71 -6.31
N LEU A 203 3.76 1.29 -5.18
CA LEU A 203 4.34 0.98 -3.88
C LEU A 203 4.21 -0.52 -3.55
N PRO A 204 5.26 -1.16 -3.03
CA PRO A 204 5.21 -2.57 -2.60
C PRO A 204 4.19 -2.88 -1.49
N PRO A 205 3.89 -4.16 -1.23
CA PRO A 205 2.98 -4.58 -0.16
C PRO A 205 3.36 -4.06 1.24
N TYR A 206 4.65 -3.94 1.55
CA TYR A 206 5.09 -3.43 2.86
C TYR A 206 4.80 -1.94 3.10
N PHE A 207 4.25 -1.21 2.11
CA PHE A 207 3.69 0.14 2.27
C PHE A 207 2.16 0.18 2.34
N GLN A 208 1.49 -0.98 2.42
CA GLN A 208 0.02 -1.07 2.43
C GLN A 208 -0.62 -0.20 3.51
N GLU A 209 -0.05 -0.19 4.72
CA GLU A 209 -0.53 0.63 5.82
C GLU A 209 -0.57 2.13 5.45
N ILE A 210 0.45 2.63 4.77
CA ILE A 210 0.55 4.05 4.41
C ILE A 210 -0.37 4.38 3.24
N ARG A 211 -0.55 3.47 2.27
CA ARG A 211 -1.61 3.60 1.24
C ARG A 211 -2.99 3.74 1.87
N ASN A 212 -3.30 2.92 2.86
CA ASN A 212 -4.59 2.99 3.56
C ASN A 212 -4.72 4.32 4.33
N LYS A 213 -3.66 4.78 5.02
CA LYS A 213 -3.65 6.09 5.69
C LYS A 213 -3.91 7.24 4.72
N MET A 214 -3.29 7.22 3.53
CA MET A 214 -3.56 8.21 2.47
C MET A 214 -5.02 8.18 2.05
N ALA A 215 -5.58 7.00 1.78
CA ALA A 215 -6.98 6.86 1.39
C ALA A 215 -7.95 7.36 2.47
N VAL A 216 -7.67 7.08 3.74
CA VAL A 216 -8.48 7.60 4.86
C VAL A 216 -8.35 9.12 5.01
N ALA A 217 -7.17 9.69 4.81
CA ALA A 217 -6.98 11.14 4.84
C ALA A 217 -7.77 11.83 3.71
N LEU A 218 -7.69 11.31 2.49
CA LEU A 218 -8.45 11.81 1.33
C LEU A 218 -9.97 11.66 1.54
N ARG A 219 -10.41 10.55 2.13
CA ARG A 219 -11.81 10.32 2.50
C ARG A 219 -12.28 11.41 3.48
N ASN A 220 -11.50 11.70 4.51
CA ASN A 220 -11.84 12.72 5.49
C ASN A 220 -11.93 14.10 4.84
N LEU A 221 -10.99 14.44 3.96
CA LEU A 221 -11.05 15.66 3.15
C LEU A 221 -12.34 15.73 2.34
N SER A 222 -12.73 14.64 1.67
CA SER A 222 -13.95 14.58 0.87
C SER A 222 -15.21 14.84 1.70
N VAL A 223 -15.31 14.20 2.87
CA VAL A 223 -16.42 14.40 3.81
C VAL A 223 -16.54 15.87 4.21
N GLU A 224 -15.42 16.54 4.51
CA GLU A 224 -15.41 17.95 4.89
C GLU A 224 -15.76 18.89 3.73
N ILE A 225 -15.30 18.58 2.51
CA ILE A 225 -15.68 19.34 1.31
C ILE A 225 -17.21 19.30 1.14
N ASN A 226 -17.83 18.14 1.35
CA ASN A 226 -19.28 18.03 1.27
C ASN A 226 -19.97 18.76 2.44
N ASN A 227 -19.60 18.44 3.67
CA ASN A 227 -20.34 18.88 4.86
C ASN A 227 -20.16 20.37 5.17
N THR A 228 -18.94 20.89 4.99
CA THR A 228 -18.60 22.26 5.39
C THR A 228 -18.75 23.24 4.22
N ARG A 229 -18.56 22.77 2.98
CA ARG A 229 -18.54 23.64 1.78
C ARG A 229 -19.65 23.33 0.79
N ALA A 230 -20.53 22.37 1.09
CA ALA A 230 -21.67 21.98 0.26
C ALA A 230 -21.27 21.62 -1.18
N ASN A 231 -20.04 21.11 -1.40
CA ASN A 231 -19.55 20.78 -2.73
C ASN A 231 -19.58 19.27 -2.98
N LEU A 232 -20.79 18.77 -3.22
CA LEU A 232 -21.07 17.35 -3.45
C LEU A 232 -20.32 16.77 -4.67
N GLN A 233 -20.20 17.55 -5.75
CA GLN A 233 -19.55 17.09 -6.98
C GLN A 233 -18.06 16.79 -6.74
N VAL A 234 -17.34 17.70 -6.06
CA VAL A 234 -15.92 17.48 -5.75
C VAL A 234 -15.74 16.33 -4.75
N ALA A 235 -16.61 16.23 -3.75
CA ALA A 235 -16.55 15.13 -2.79
C ALA A 235 -16.70 13.76 -3.47
N LYS A 236 -17.66 13.65 -4.40
CA LYS A 236 -17.85 12.43 -5.21
C LYS A 236 -16.63 12.10 -6.05
N GLN A 237 -16.10 13.08 -6.79
CA GLN A 237 -14.92 12.88 -7.64
C GLN A 237 -13.73 12.37 -6.80
N LEU A 238 -13.51 12.96 -5.63
CA LEU A 238 -12.44 12.53 -4.73
C LEU A 238 -12.66 11.09 -4.23
N HIS A 239 -13.90 10.68 -3.92
CA HIS A 239 -14.19 9.27 -3.59
C HIS A 239 -13.88 8.32 -4.74
N GLN A 240 -14.23 8.69 -5.98
CA GLN A 240 -13.89 7.89 -7.17
C GLN A 240 -12.37 7.73 -7.30
N ASP A 241 -11.62 8.81 -7.11
CA ASP A 241 -10.15 8.79 -7.17
C ASP A 241 -9.54 7.89 -6.09
N ILE A 242 -10.05 7.94 -4.86
CA ILE A 242 -9.56 7.09 -3.76
C ILE A 242 -9.79 5.62 -4.07
N LEU A 243 -10.93 5.26 -4.68
CA LEU A 243 -11.28 3.87 -4.96
C LEU A 243 -10.39 3.22 -6.02
N LEU A 244 -9.64 4.01 -6.80
CA LEU A 244 -8.62 3.53 -7.74
C LEU A 244 -7.29 3.18 -7.05
N LEU A 245 -7.10 3.53 -5.79
CA LEU A 245 -5.91 3.15 -5.04
C LEU A 245 -5.94 1.65 -4.68
N LYS A 246 -4.76 1.01 -4.68
CA LYS A 246 -4.54 -0.37 -4.23
C LYS A 246 -4.53 -0.43 -2.69
N ILE A 247 -5.69 -0.19 -2.11
CA ILE A 247 -5.96 -0.26 -0.67
C ILE A 247 -6.50 -1.64 -0.27
N ASP A 248 -6.46 -1.93 1.03
CA ASP A 248 -7.04 -3.18 1.54
C ASP A 248 -8.58 -3.20 1.44
N GLY A 249 -9.16 -4.39 1.54
CA GLY A 249 -10.60 -4.58 1.39
C GLY A 249 -11.44 -3.87 2.44
N VAL A 250 -10.95 -3.72 3.68
CA VAL A 250 -11.68 -3.09 4.77
C VAL A 250 -11.79 -1.58 4.56
N THR A 251 -10.67 -0.96 4.18
CA THR A 251 -10.58 0.45 3.84
C THR A 251 -11.45 0.72 2.62
N LYS A 252 -11.37 -0.13 1.59
CA LYS A 252 -12.19 -0.01 0.38
C LYS A 252 -13.69 -0.09 0.67
N GLU A 253 -14.11 -1.04 1.50
CA GLU A 253 -15.52 -1.20 1.89
C GLU A 253 -16.05 0.06 2.60
N THR A 254 -15.24 0.66 3.46
CA THR A 254 -15.59 1.91 4.15
C THR A 254 -15.79 3.05 3.16
N ILE A 255 -14.84 3.25 2.25
CA ILE A 255 -14.88 4.32 1.24
C ILE A 255 -16.06 4.14 0.27
N LEU A 256 -16.39 2.88 -0.08
CA LEU A 256 -17.57 2.57 -0.89
C LEU A 256 -18.87 2.97 -0.18
N LYS A 257 -19.02 2.66 1.10
CA LYS A 257 -20.21 3.03 1.88
C LYS A 257 -20.40 4.55 1.92
N ASP A 258 -19.33 5.31 2.13
CA ASP A 258 -19.42 6.78 2.12
C ASP A 258 -19.74 7.33 0.73
N TYR A 259 -19.17 6.73 -0.33
CA TYR A 259 -19.50 7.13 -1.70
C TYR A 259 -20.98 6.88 -2.02
N GLU A 260 -21.56 5.77 -1.54
CA GLU A 260 -22.99 5.52 -1.65
C GLU A 260 -23.84 6.60 -0.96
N VAL A 261 -23.42 7.09 0.21
CA VAL A 261 -24.10 8.20 0.91
C VAL A 261 -24.12 9.46 0.03
N LEU A 262 -23.00 9.82 -0.60
CA LEU A 262 -22.95 10.96 -1.51
C LEU A 262 -23.87 10.80 -2.72
N LEU A 263 -23.95 9.57 -3.26
CA LEU A 263 -24.88 9.24 -4.35
C LEU A 263 -26.35 9.25 -3.91
N ASN A 264 -26.65 9.00 -2.64
CA ASN A 264 -27.99 9.17 -2.08
C ASN A 264 -28.36 10.65 -2.02
N ILE A 265 -27.48 11.49 -1.45
CA ILE A 265 -27.69 12.94 -1.33
C ILE A 265 -27.95 13.58 -2.70
N GLU A 266 -27.16 13.24 -3.73
CA GLU A 266 -27.37 13.79 -5.08
C GLU A 266 -28.76 13.47 -5.64
N GLN A 267 -29.24 12.25 -5.38
CA GLN A 267 -30.53 11.80 -5.90
C GLN A 267 -31.69 12.37 -5.09
N GLU A 268 -31.55 12.50 -3.77
CA GLU A 268 -32.52 13.20 -2.92
C GLU A 268 -32.65 14.67 -3.37
N GLN A 269 -31.55 15.37 -3.62
CA GLN A 269 -31.57 16.74 -4.15
C GLN A 269 -32.27 16.86 -5.51
N LYS A 270 -32.22 15.81 -6.34
CA LYS A 270 -32.96 15.74 -7.61
C LYS A 270 -34.45 15.41 -7.40
N ALA A 271 -34.76 14.55 -6.44
CA ALA A 271 -36.13 14.14 -6.11
C ALA A 271 -36.92 15.22 -5.36
N GLU A 272 -36.29 15.96 -4.45
CA GLU A 272 -36.90 17.08 -3.71
C GLU A 272 -37.30 18.25 -4.63
N LYS A 273 -36.65 18.37 -5.79
CA LYS A 273 -37.08 19.29 -6.85
C LYS A 273 -38.35 18.82 -7.57
N GLY A 274 -38.83 17.59 -7.28
CA GLY A 274 -40.09 17.03 -7.79
C GLY A 274 -40.02 16.57 -9.24
N GLU A 275 -38.82 16.42 -9.80
CA GLU A 275 -38.63 16.41 -11.26
C GLU A 275 -38.74 15.03 -11.93
N ASP A 276 -38.77 13.90 -11.21
CA ASP A 276 -38.52 12.62 -11.89
C ASP A 276 -39.06 11.33 -11.22
N PRO A 277 -40.18 10.76 -11.71
CA PRO A 277 -40.74 9.48 -11.23
C PRO A 277 -39.78 8.28 -11.40
N ILE A 278 -38.89 8.32 -12.39
CA ILE A 278 -37.90 7.27 -12.62
C ILE A 278 -36.91 7.25 -11.46
N VAL A 279 -36.51 8.42 -10.95
CA VAL A 279 -35.59 8.50 -9.80
C VAL A 279 -36.20 7.81 -8.57
N ASN A 280 -37.49 8.06 -8.29
CA ASN A 280 -38.17 7.47 -7.13
C ASN A 280 -38.24 5.93 -7.22
N GLN A 281 -38.58 5.39 -8.40
CA GLN A 281 -38.63 3.93 -8.60
C GLN A 281 -37.28 3.27 -8.31
N TYR A 282 -36.20 3.82 -8.87
CA TYR A 282 -34.88 3.22 -8.74
C TYR A 282 -34.22 3.49 -7.40
N LEU A 283 -34.54 4.60 -6.73
CA LEU A 283 -34.15 4.82 -5.34
C LEU A 283 -34.69 3.72 -4.42
N GLU A 284 -35.95 3.34 -4.60
CA GLU A 284 -36.54 2.25 -3.82
C GLU A 284 -35.89 0.89 -4.14
N LEU A 285 -35.61 0.61 -5.41
CA LEU A 285 -34.86 -0.59 -5.80
C LEU A 285 -33.46 -0.61 -5.15
N ILE A 286 -32.75 0.52 -5.16
CA ILE A 286 -31.43 0.65 -4.56
C ILE A 286 -31.49 0.46 -3.04
N ARG A 287 -32.53 1.01 -2.39
CA ARG A 287 -32.77 0.85 -0.95
C ARG A 287 -32.98 -0.62 -0.60
N LEU A 288 -33.84 -1.32 -1.34
CA LEU A 288 -34.09 -2.76 -1.14
C LEU A 288 -32.83 -3.59 -1.40
N LEU A 289 -32.10 -3.31 -2.48
CA LEU A 289 -30.84 -4.00 -2.77
C LEU A 289 -29.80 -3.80 -1.66
N SER A 290 -29.78 -2.63 -1.03
CA SER A 290 -28.89 -2.37 0.12
C SER A 290 -29.19 -3.29 1.30
N GLN A 291 -30.47 -3.50 1.60
CA GLN A 291 -30.89 -4.45 2.64
C GLN A 291 -30.46 -5.89 2.31
N ILE A 292 -30.50 -6.26 1.02
CA ILE A 292 -30.00 -7.57 0.56
C ILE A 292 -28.48 -7.69 0.71
N VAL A 293 -27.73 -6.63 0.37
CA VAL A 293 -26.26 -6.57 0.54
C VAL A 293 -25.88 -6.72 2.02
N GLU A 294 -26.58 -6.02 2.91
CA GLU A 294 -26.38 -6.12 4.37
C GLU A 294 -26.71 -7.52 4.88
N ALA A 295 -27.84 -8.09 4.45
CA ALA A 295 -28.21 -9.45 4.82
C ALA A 295 -27.15 -10.46 4.35
N ALA A 296 -26.55 -10.28 3.18
CA ALA A 296 -25.52 -11.18 2.67
C ALA A 296 -24.24 -11.20 3.54
N ALA A 297 -23.99 -10.18 4.36
CA ALA A 297 -22.87 -10.19 5.31
C ALA A 297 -23.08 -11.15 6.50
N ASN A 298 -24.31 -11.62 6.72
CA ASN A 298 -24.60 -12.65 7.71
C ASN A 298 -24.35 -14.06 7.11
N PRO A 299 -23.46 -14.90 7.69
CA PRO A 299 -23.20 -16.25 7.21
C PRO A 299 -24.41 -17.20 7.20
N GLN A 300 -25.49 -16.88 7.92
CA GLN A 300 -26.72 -17.68 7.97
C GLN A 300 -27.72 -17.33 6.84
N THR A 301 -27.43 -16.31 6.04
CA THR A 301 -28.34 -15.87 4.98
C THR A 301 -28.43 -16.88 3.85
N ASN A 302 -29.64 -17.16 3.40
CA ASN A 302 -29.89 -18.07 2.28
C ASN A 302 -29.53 -17.42 0.93
N VAL A 303 -28.36 -17.80 0.38
CA VAL A 303 -27.88 -17.34 -0.93
C VAL A 303 -28.84 -17.67 -2.07
N GLY A 304 -29.56 -18.80 -2.01
CA GLY A 304 -30.58 -19.15 -3.01
C GLY A 304 -31.77 -18.20 -2.99
N GLY A 305 -32.17 -17.73 -1.80
CA GLY A 305 -33.20 -16.69 -1.64
C GLY A 305 -32.77 -15.34 -2.21
N ILE A 306 -31.51 -14.95 -2.01
CA ILE A 306 -30.93 -13.76 -2.64
C ILE A 306 -31.04 -13.86 -4.16
N LYS A 307 -30.66 -15.01 -4.75
CA LYS A 307 -30.73 -15.22 -6.20
C LYS A 307 -32.14 -15.00 -6.74
N ILE A 308 -33.14 -15.59 -6.10
CA ILE A 308 -34.56 -15.45 -6.50
C ILE A 308 -34.98 -13.97 -6.46
N TRP A 309 -34.59 -13.24 -5.41
CA TRP A 309 -34.92 -11.82 -5.30
C TRP A 309 -34.25 -10.99 -6.41
N ILE A 310 -32.95 -11.23 -6.67
CA ILE A 310 -32.20 -10.52 -7.72
C ILE A 310 -32.83 -10.77 -9.09
N ASP A 311 -33.05 -12.04 -9.46
CA ASP A 311 -33.63 -12.42 -10.75
C ASP A 311 -35.03 -11.80 -10.98
N LYS A 312 -35.78 -11.56 -9.90
CA LYS A 312 -37.12 -10.98 -9.96
C LYS A 312 -37.13 -9.45 -10.06
N ASN A 313 -36.19 -8.77 -9.39
CA ASN A 313 -36.28 -7.32 -9.17
C ASN A 313 -35.25 -6.50 -9.97
N ILE A 314 -34.19 -7.12 -10.50
CA ILE A 314 -33.14 -6.43 -11.23
C ILE A 314 -33.24 -6.77 -12.73
N ASP A 315 -33.73 -5.80 -13.51
CA ASP A 315 -33.77 -5.87 -14.96
C ASP A 315 -32.62 -5.05 -15.55
N ILE A 316 -31.54 -5.74 -15.95
CA ILE A 316 -30.34 -5.11 -16.52
C ILE A 316 -30.62 -4.43 -17.85
N ALA A 317 -31.56 -4.94 -18.65
CA ALA A 317 -31.91 -4.31 -19.92
C ALA A 317 -32.62 -2.96 -19.66
N ALA A 318 -33.58 -2.94 -18.72
CA ALA A 318 -34.26 -1.71 -18.32
C ALA A 318 -33.30 -0.68 -17.69
N ILE A 319 -32.40 -1.12 -16.80
CA ILE A 319 -31.39 -0.26 -16.17
C ILE A 319 -30.43 0.31 -17.23
N SER A 320 -29.99 -0.53 -18.17
CA SER A 320 -29.08 -0.11 -19.25
C SER A 320 -29.71 0.90 -20.18
N ALA A 321 -31.02 0.76 -20.43
CA ALA A 321 -31.81 1.67 -21.28
C ALA A 321 -32.12 3.03 -20.63
N LEU A 322 -31.80 3.24 -19.34
CA LEU A 322 -31.98 4.55 -18.72
C LEU A 322 -31.16 5.62 -19.44
N ASP A 323 -31.74 6.81 -19.59
CA ASP A 323 -31.08 7.98 -20.15
C ASP A 323 -29.81 8.35 -19.37
N ASP A 324 -28.88 9.03 -20.03
CA ASP A 324 -27.62 9.52 -19.47
C ASP A 324 -27.80 10.40 -18.23
N LYS A 325 -28.93 11.13 -18.10
CA LYS A 325 -29.23 11.90 -16.88
C LYS A 325 -29.38 11.02 -15.62
N TYR A 326 -29.58 9.71 -15.78
CA TYR A 326 -29.69 8.71 -14.72
C TYR A 326 -28.43 7.86 -14.51
N LYS A 327 -27.28 8.25 -15.07
CA LYS A 327 -26.01 7.53 -14.89
C LYS A 327 -25.69 7.19 -13.43
N ALA A 328 -25.99 8.08 -12.49
CA ALA A 328 -25.81 7.82 -11.06
C ALA A 328 -26.60 6.60 -10.55
N ILE A 329 -27.80 6.33 -11.07
CA ILE A 329 -28.59 5.13 -10.73
C ILE A 329 -27.87 3.87 -11.23
N LYS A 330 -27.40 3.90 -12.49
CA LYS A 330 -26.63 2.80 -13.08
C LYS A 330 -25.40 2.48 -12.23
N TYR A 331 -24.68 3.50 -11.78
CA TYR A 331 -23.46 3.35 -11.00
C TYR A 331 -23.73 2.76 -9.62
N ARG A 332 -24.76 3.26 -8.91
CA ARG A 332 -25.16 2.73 -7.60
C ARG A 332 -25.55 1.27 -7.67
N LEU A 333 -26.32 0.88 -8.69
CA LEU A 333 -26.74 -0.50 -8.87
C LEU A 333 -25.54 -1.41 -9.18
N ALA A 334 -24.63 -0.97 -10.06
CA ALA A 334 -23.41 -1.71 -10.38
C ALA A 334 -22.52 -1.91 -9.14
N ILE A 335 -22.29 -0.85 -8.36
CA ILE A 335 -21.49 -0.92 -7.11
C ILE A 335 -22.14 -1.84 -6.09
N LYS A 336 -23.46 -1.78 -5.90
CA LYS A 336 -24.17 -2.65 -4.94
C LYS A 336 -24.16 -4.10 -5.35
N LEU A 337 -24.29 -4.39 -6.64
CA LEU A 337 -24.13 -5.74 -7.19
C LEU A 337 -22.71 -6.27 -6.94
N SER A 338 -21.71 -5.41 -7.06
CA SER A 338 -20.32 -5.75 -6.72
C SER A 338 -20.13 -6.05 -5.24
N ALA A 339 -20.65 -5.18 -4.37
CA ALA A 339 -20.60 -5.35 -2.91
C ALA A 339 -21.34 -6.63 -2.48
N LEU A 340 -22.49 -6.92 -3.09
CA LEU A 340 -23.20 -8.18 -2.88
C LEU A 340 -22.33 -9.38 -3.24
N GLY A 341 -21.66 -9.34 -4.39
CA GLY A 341 -20.72 -10.36 -4.81
C GLY A 341 -19.59 -10.56 -3.80
N GLY A 342 -18.98 -9.46 -3.34
CA GLY A 342 -17.95 -9.47 -2.31
C GLY A 342 -18.42 -10.09 -1.00
N ASN A 343 -19.60 -9.71 -0.48
CA ASN A 343 -20.16 -10.27 0.75
C ASN A 343 -20.45 -11.77 0.62
N ILE A 344 -20.98 -12.20 -0.52
CA ILE A 344 -21.25 -13.63 -0.79
C ILE A 344 -19.96 -14.43 -0.83
N TRP A 345 -18.90 -13.91 -1.45
CA TRP A 345 -17.60 -14.57 -1.42
C TRP A 345 -17.02 -14.64 0.00
N LYS A 346 -16.98 -13.50 0.69
CA LYS A 346 -16.38 -13.35 2.03
C LYS A 346 -17.06 -14.24 3.09
N HIS A 347 -18.39 -14.29 3.11
CA HIS A 347 -19.14 -14.93 4.18
C HIS A 347 -19.72 -16.30 3.83
N HIS A 348 -19.89 -16.61 2.54
CA HIS A 348 -20.53 -17.85 2.09
C HIS A 348 -19.62 -18.71 1.20
N ARG A 349 -18.44 -18.20 0.81
CA ARG A 349 -17.47 -18.88 -0.09
C ARG A 349 -18.10 -19.41 -1.39
N ASN A 350 -19.19 -18.79 -1.85
CA ASN A 350 -19.88 -19.17 -3.07
C ASN A 350 -19.38 -18.33 -4.25
N LYS A 351 -18.28 -18.78 -4.87
CA LYS A 351 -17.62 -18.09 -5.99
C LYS A 351 -18.55 -17.83 -7.17
N ASN A 352 -19.34 -18.83 -7.57
CA ASN A 352 -20.20 -18.72 -8.74
C ASN A 352 -21.27 -17.64 -8.55
N ALA A 353 -21.95 -17.64 -7.40
CA ALA A 353 -22.92 -16.60 -7.07
C ALA A 353 -22.24 -15.23 -6.99
N ALA A 354 -21.11 -15.13 -6.28
CA ALA A 354 -20.36 -13.89 -6.12
C ALA A 354 -19.97 -13.26 -7.46
N MET A 355 -19.35 -14.04 -8.35
CA MET A 355 -18.95 -13.62 -9.69
C MET A 355 -20.16 -13.21 -10.53
N SER A 356 -21.26 -13.97 -10.47
CA SER A 356 -22.46 -13.68 -11.27
C SER A 356 -23.08 -12.31 -10.97
N TYR A 357 -23.01 -11.85 -9.71
CA TYR A 357 -23.52 -10.52 -9.35
C TYR A 357 -22.57 -9.40 -9.79
N ILE A 358 -21.25 -9.58 -9.69
CA ILE A 358 -20.29 -8.60 -10.23
C ILE A 358 -20.44 -8.50 -11.76
N GLU A 359 -20.54 -9.63 -12.45
CA GLU A 359 -20.81 -9.70 -13.90
C GLU A 359 -22.17 -9.09 -14.28
N MET A 360 -23.17 -9.19 -13.40
CA MET A 360 -24.44 -8.52 -13.59
C MET A 360 -24.28 -6.98 -13.53
N GLY A 361 -23.47 -6.47 -12.60
CA GLY A 361 -23.13 -5.05 -12.52
C GLY A 361 -22.39 -4.56 -13.77
N GLU A 362 -21.41 -5.32 -14.28
CA GLU A 362 -20.64 -4.96 -15.48
C GLU A 362 -21.47 -4.91 -16.76
N ARG A 363 -22.55 -5.70 -16.83
CA ARG A 363 -23.45 -5.72 -17.99
C ARG A 363 -24.34 -4.48 -18.10
N ILE A 364 -24.37 -3.62 -17.08
CA ILE A 364 -25.08 -2.35 -17.15
C ILE A 364 -24.38 -1.44 -18.17
N GLN A 365 -25.10 -0.96 -19.19
CA GLN A 365 -24.51 -0.10 -20.23
C GLN A 365 -24.38 1.37 -19.78
N GLY A 366 -23.38 2.08 -20.29
CA GLY A 366 -23.13 3.50 -19.99
C GLY A 366 -22.38 3.73 -18.68
N LEU A 367 -21.72 2.69 -18.15
CA LEU A 367 -20.76 2.80 -17.05
C LEU A 367 -19.51 3.57 -17.50
N GLU A 368 -19.07 4.47 -16.64
CA GLU A 368 -17.77 5.13 -16.76
C GLU A 368 -16.62 4.14 -16.58
N ALA A 369 -15.46 4.45 -17.18
CA ALA A 369 -14.29 3.58 -17.17
C ALA A 369 -13.86 3.24 -15.74
N GLU A 370 -13.95 4.20 -14.84
CA GLU A 370 -13.63 4.10 -13.42
C GLU A 370 -14.54 3.08 -12.71
N THR A 371 -15.84 3.07 -13.03
CA THR A 371 -16.77 2.10 -12.43
C THR A 371 -16.49 0.69 -12.95
N LEU A 372 -16.18 0.56 -14.24
CA LEU A 372 -15.80 -0.73 -14.84
C LEU A 372 -14.50 -1.27 -14.25
N GLU A 373 -13.53 -0.39 -13.98
CA GLU A 373 -12.29 -0.76 -13.31
C GLU A 373 -12.56 -1.30 -11.89
N LEU A 374 -13.45 -0.65 -11.12
CA LEU A 374 -13.82 -1.12 -9.78
C LEU A 374 -14.42 -2.52 -9.78
N LEU A 375 -15.28 -2.83 -10.75
CA LEU A 375 -15.87 -4.15 -10.91
C LEU A 375 -14.80 -5.19 -11.30
N SER A 376 -13.91 -4.83 -12.22
CA SER A 376 -12.80 -5.68 -12.64
C SER A 376 -11.85 -6.01 -11.47
N GLN A 377 -11.55 -5.02 -10.63
CA GLN A 377 -10.74 -5.22 -9.43
C GLN A 377 -11.43 -6.15 -8.41
N ALA A 378 -12.74 -6.01 -8.20
CA ALA A 378 -13.49 -6.89 -7.30
C ALA A 378 -13.45 -8.36 -7.75
N LYS A 379 -13.57 -8.61 -9.06
CA LYS A 379 -13.37 -9.95 -9.62
C LYS A 379 -11.97 -10.47 -9.38
N PHE A 380 -10.96 -9.65 -9.66
CA PHE A 380 -9.57 -10.02 -9.48
C PHE A 380 -9.27 -10.42 -8.03
N GLN A 381 -9.81 -9.69 -7.05
CA GLN A 381 -9.70 -10.04 -5.63
C GLN A 381 -10.24 -11.45 -5.35
N ILE A 382 -11.48 -11.76 -5.78
CA ILE A 382 -12.06 -13.10 -5.64
C ILE A 382 -11.17 -14.18 -6.28
N PHE A 383 -10.67 -13.93 -7.50
CA PHE A 383 -9.77 -14.87 -8.18
C PHE A 383 -8.44 -15.09 -7.46
N SER A 384 -7.86 -14.04 -6.88
CA SER A 384 -6.58 -14.11 -6.16
C SER A 384 -6.70 -14.85 -4.82
N GLU A 385 -7.78 -14.63 -4.09
CA GLU A 385 -8.06 -15.30 -2.81
C GLU A 385 -8.33 -16.79 -3.00
N ASP A 386 -9.03 -17.17 -4.08
CA ASP A 386 -9.32 -18.56 -4.44
C ASP A 386 -8.05 -19.38 -4.77
N ARG A 387 -7.00 -18.72 -5.29
CA ARG A 387 -5.72 -19.36 -5.64
C ARG A 387 -4.73 -19.45 -4.48
N SER A 388 -4.99 -18.78 -3.37
CA SER A 388 -4.16 -18.87 -2.18
C SER A 388 -4.55 -20.12 -1.40
N PRO A 389 -3.68 -21.13 -1.22
CA PRO A 389 -4.00 -22.29 -0.41
C PRO A 389 -4.31 -21.82 1.01
N ALA A 390 -5.56 -22.00 1.45
CA ALA A 390 -6.01 -21.58 2.76
C ALA A 390 -5.12 -22.19 3.86
N ALA A 391 -4.43 -21.33 4.62
CA ALA A 391 -3.89 -21.70 5.91
C ALA A 391 -5.09 -22.08 6.80
N SER A 392 -5.28 -23.38 6.96
CA SER A 392 -6.15 -23.96 7.96
C SER A 392 -5.58 -23.63 9.34
N THR A 393 -5.96 -22.50 9.92
CA THR A 393 -5.99 -22.35 11.38
C THR A 393 -7.28 -21.64 11.76
N HIS A 394 -8.15 -22.42 12.39
CA HIS A 394 -9.25 -21.97 13.18
C HIS A 394 -8.64 -21.20 14.37
N ASP A 395 -8.73 -19.87 14.37
CA ASP A 395 -8.44 -19.06 15.55
C ASP A 395 -9.74 -18.98 16.38
N PRO A 396 -9.85 -19.71 17.50
CA PRO A 396 -11.09 -19.78 18.27
C PRO A 396 -11.28 -18.57 19.20
N ASP A 397 -10.27 -17.73 19.39
CA ASP A 397 -10.32 -16.61 20.33
C ASP A 397 -10.11 -15.27 19.60
N GLY A 398 -11.22 -14.73 19.10
CA GLY A 398 -11.28 -13.47 18.39
C GLY A 398 -10.66 -12.30 19.16
N SER A 399 -9.49 -11.85 18.71
CA SER A 399 -8.85 -10.62 19.17
C SER A 399 -9.32 -9.34 18.43
N ASN A 400 -10.20 -9.47 17.42
CA ASN A 400 -10.78 -8.32 16.70
C ASN A 400 -12.00 -7.67 17.38
N ALA A 401 -12.40 -8.17 18.56
CA ALA A 401 -13.55 -7.63 19.31
C ALA A 401 -13.22 -6.31 20.05
N ALA A 402 -11.95 -6.02 20.34
CA ALA A 402 -11.56 -4.81 21.05
C ALA A 402 -11.49 -3.57 20.15
N THR A 403 -10.97 -3.73 18.92
CA THR A 403 -10.81 -2.64 17.95
C THR A 403 -12.14 -2.25 17.30
N SER A 404 -13.05 -3.22 17.10
CA SER A 404 -14.41 -2.98 16.58
C SER A 404 -15.33 -2.28 17.58
N LYS A 405 -15.20 -2.56 18.89
CA LYS A 405 -15.98 -1.87 19.93
C LYS A 405 -15.65 -0.38 20.01
N ASN A 406 -14.38 0.01 19.90
CA ASN A 406 -14.00 1.43 19.97
C ASN A 406 -14.43 2.24 18.72
N LEU A 407 -14.50 1.62 17.55
CA LEU A 407 -15.02 2.26 16.32
C LEU A 407 -16.55 2.37 16.30
N LEU A 408 -17.26 1.40 16.89
CA LEU A 408 -18.73 1.44 16.99
C LEU A 408 -19.22 2.54 17.96
N TYR A 409 -18.49 2.80 19.06
CA TYR A 409 -18.85 3.85 20.03
C TYR A 409 -18.69 5.27 19.45
N ILE A 410 -17.73 5.48 18.55
CA ILE A 410 -17.54 6.79 17.89
C ILE A 410 -18.63 7.03 16.83
N ALA A 411 -19.04 5.99 16.09
CA ALA A 411 -20.13 6.08 15.12
C ALA A 411 -21.50 6.33 15.80
N PHE A 412 -21.74 5.76 16.98
CA PHE A 412 -22.99 5.95 17.74
C PHE A 412 -23.09 7.35 18.37
N ALA A 413 -21.97 7.97 18.77
CA ALA A 413 -21.95 9.32 19.32
C ALA A 413 -22.30 10.40 18.27
N VAL A 414 -21.92 10.19 17.00
CA VAL A 414 -22.23 11.12 15.90
C VAL A 414 -23.70 11.03 15.47
N ILE A 415 -24.30 9.84 15.50
CA ILE A 415 -25.72 9.64 15.15
C ILE A 415 -26.66 10.22 16.23
N ILE A 416 -26.29 10.13 17.52
CA ILE A 416 -27.10 10.72 18.62
C ILE A 416 -27.04 12.26 18.60
N ALA A 417 -25.91 12.86 18.21
CA ALA A 417 -25.80 14.32 18.08
C ALA A 417 -26.71 14.89 16.97
N ILE A 418 -26.91 14.13 15.88
CA ILE A 418 -27.77 14.51 14.75
C ILE A 418 -29.27 14.40 15.13
N PHE A 419 -29.65 13.44 15.97
CA PHE A 419 -31.04 13.30 16.43
C PHE A 419 -31.42 14.31 17.53
N LEU A 420 -30.49 14.72 18.40
CA LEU A 420 -30.79 15.69 19.46
C LEU A 420 -30.87 17.14 18.96
N PHE A 421 -30.19 17.51 17.87
CA PHE A 421 -30.31 18.85 17.29
C PHE A 421 -31.62 19.11 16.55
N LYS A 422 -32.31 18.05 16.07
CA LYS A 422 -33.62 18.16 15.41
C LYS A 422 -34.81 18.23 16.37
N ALA A 423 -34.60 18.03 17.68
CA ALA A 423 -35.64 18.06 18.69
C ALA A 423 -35.73 19.38 19.47
N CYS A 424 -34.90 20.37 19.15
CA CYS A 424 -34.85 21.67 19.85
C CYS A 424 -34.83 22.89 18.93
N SER A 425 -35.27 22.76 17.67
CA SER A 425 -35.51 23.88 16.75
C SER A 425 -36.97 23.98 16.35
#